data_AF-A0A409XVX0-F1
#
_entry.id   AF-A0A409XVX0-F1
#
_cell.length_a   1.000
_cell.length_b   1.000
_cell.length_c   1.000
_cell.angle_alpha   90.00
_cell.angle_beta   90.00
_cell.angle_gamma   90.00
#
_symmetry.space_group_name_H-M   'P 1'
#
loop_
_entity.id
_entity.type
_entity.pdbx_description
1 polymer ?
#
loop_
_entity_poly.entity_id
_entity_poly.type
_entity_poly.pdbx_seq_one_letter_code
_entity_poly.pdbx_strand_id
1 'polypeptide(L)'
;MSPPSQQARPQPEDRSPSPEIALSITTSPSKLVKLTDITNQEEDGSDTESPPPKRSRTNNEESGNYKGETEETQVINAGHQFVILYSLWLWLGAGTFKVEYDPNSNEAKHFENEDSRVQGQLQEIKQVLGPRLFSEISSEAWIAKVFTKGMKSQRSNTATRLRRHCATLFGVSDTDMLRANIRKEKFQECIGWVDDDHGSGLYSSVDVEILHKDNSKSYNIKTAFLNPIIIWVFLAIIWGPTTAKEAMNGILSNPKTDTMARKHSIRHTTPGAIAGSVVLSRWALFSDDFLQSVGTNTGINYEKDFAEYLEILVTGLWEKRKSVLNVFREWDRIAFPNSDSSLIGRNQDTSRGLKTALEMLKADEIEEDAIEDEDH
;
A
#
# COMPACT_ATOMS: atom_id res chain seq x y z
N MET A 1 87.65 -0.72 28.04
CA MET A 1 86.77 0.18 28.81
C MET A 1 85.41 0.17 28.13
N SER A 2 84.51 -0.68 28.64
CA SER A 2 83.14 -0.81 28.14
C SER A 2 82.24 0.17 28.89
N PRO A 3 81.30 0.86 28.24
CA PRO A 3 80.23 1.55 28.95
C PRO A 3 79.02 0.61 29.18
N PRO A 4 78.24 0.86 30.25
CA PRO A 4 77.32 -0.11 30.82
C PRO A 4 75.91 -0.05 30.23
N SER A 5 75.27 -1.22 30.30
CA SER A 5 73.85 -1.48 30.10
C SER A 5 72.94 -0.57 30.95
N GLN A 6 71.95 0.04 30.32
CA GLN A 6 70.76 0.57 30.99
C GLN A 6 69.55 -0.30 30.68
N GLN A 7 69.04 -0.97 31.72
CA GLN A 7 67.66 -1.45 31.80
C GLN A 7 66.78 -0.28 32.25
N ALA A 8 65.62 -0.07 31.61
CA ALA A 8 64.38 0.31 32.30
C ALA A 8 63.15 0.41 31.37
N ARG A 9 62.10 -0.28 31.85
CA ARG A 9 60.64 0.00 31.84
C ARG A 9 59.74 -0.55 30.71
N PRO A 10 58.60 -1.18 31.11
CA PRO A 10 57.55 -1.64 30.21
C PRO A 10 56.62 -0.48 29.81
N GLN A 11 56.19 -0.51 28.55
CA GLN A 11 55.18 0.37 27.98
C GLN A 11 53.77 -0.07 28.43
N PRO A 12 52.87 0.86 28.77
CA PRO A 12 51.48 0.54 29.11
C PRO A 12 50.63 0.31 27.85
N GLU A 13 49.72 -0.67 27.95
CA GLU A 13 48.67 -0.95 26.98
C GLU A 13 47.74 0.27 26.82
N ASP A 14 47.70 0.83 25.61
CA ASP A 14 46.77 1.89 25.27
C ASP A 14 45.53 1.26 24.60
N ARG A 15 44.43 1.23 25.35
CA ARG A 15 43.12 0.77 24.89
C ARG A 15 42.46 1.86 24.07
N SER A 16 42.26 1.59 22.79
CA SER A 16 41.45 2.41 21.90
C SER A 16 39.98 2.47 22.36
N PRO A 17 39.35 3.65 22.45
CA PRO A 17 37.90 3.74 22.50
C PRO A 17 37.31 3.89 21.09
N SER A 18 36.32 3.05 20.78
CA SER A 18 35.45 3.18 19.61
C SER A 18 34.66 4.50 19.66
N PRO A 19 34.47 5.21 18.53
CA PRO A 19 33.58 6.36 18.50
C PRO A 19 32.13 5.95 18.19
N GLU A 20 31.24 6.18 19.15
CA GLU A 20 29.80 6.33 18.92
C GLU A 20 29.55 7.58 18.07
N ILE A 21 28.93 7.41 16.90
CA ILE A 21 28.46 8.51 16.06
C ILE A 21 27.07 8.92 16.58
N ALA A 22 27.02 9.97 17.40
CA ALA A 22 25.79 10.70 17.70
C ALA A 22 25.59 11.80 16.66
N LEU A 23 24.59 11.64 15.79
CA LEU A 23 24.18 12.62 14.79
C LEU A 23 23.23 13.65 15.42
N SER A 24 23.78 14.81 15.76
CA SER A 24 23.03 16.00 16.18
C SER A 24 22.56 16.78 14.95
N ILE A 25 21.27 16.70 14.61
CA ILE A 25 20.68 17.50 13.52
C ILE A 25 20.21 18.84 14.10
N THR A 26 20.91 19.91 13.75
CA THR A 26 20.49 21.30 13.95
C THR A 26 19.73 21.78 12.70
N THR A 27 18.39 21.85 12.78
CA THR A 27 17.56 22.44 11.73
C THR A 27 17.57 23.97 11.81
N SER A 28 18.09 24.62 10.76
CA SER A 28 17.83 26.03 10.45
C SER A 28 16.66 26.16 9.45
N PRO A 29 15.77 27.15 9.60
CA PRO A 29 14.56 27.27 8.78
C PRO A 29 14.87 27.89 7.40
N SER A 30 14.68 27.10 6.33
CA SER A 30 14.77 27.59 4.96
C SER A 30 13.40 27.93 4.39
N LYS A 31 13.33 29.08 3.70
CA LYS A 31 12.12 29.75 3.21
C LYS A 31 11.32 28.89 2.23
N LEU A 32 10.02 28.79 2.48
CA LEU A 32 9.02 28.15 1.64
C LEU A 32 8.83 28.96 0.34
N VAL A 33 9.28 28.41 -0.79
CA VAL A 33 8.92 28.93 -2.13
C VAL A 33 7.61 28.27 -2.55
N LYS A 34 6.58 29.08 -2.79
CA LYS A 34 5.27 28.62 -3.28
C LYS A 34 5.42 28.08 -4.71
N LEU A 35 5.23 26.77 -4.88
CA LEU A 35 5.04 26.15 -6.19
C LEU A 35 3.65 26.53 -6.72
N THR A 36 3.60 27.16 -7.89
CA THR A 36 2.35 27.44 -8.62
C THR A 36 1.81 26.18 -9.27
N ASP A 37 0.49 25.99 -9.17
CA ASP A 37 -0.27 24.90 -9.77
C ASP A 37 -0.07 24.82 -11.28
N ILE A 38 0.46 23.69 -11.75
CA ILE A 38 0.35 23.24 -13.14
C ILE A 38 -0.84 22.27 -13.16
N THR A 39 -2.00 22.78 -13.56
CA THR A 39 -3.19 21.97 -13.83
C THR A 39 -3.07 21.32 -15.21
N ASN A 40 -3.35 20.01 -15.26
CA ASN A 40 -3.45 19.22 -16.48
C ASN A 40 -4.58 19.76 -17.38
N GLN A 41 -4.22 20.39 -18.50
CA GLN A 41 -5.08 20.52 -19.67
C GLN A 41 -4.41 19.72 -20.80
N GLU A 42 -5.13 18.74 -21.33
CA GLU A 42 -4.78 18.12 -22.60
C GLU A 42 -5.33 19.03 -23.70
N GLU A 43 -4.45 19.42 -24.64
CA GLU A 43 -4.78 20.22 -25.81
C GLU A 43 -5.60 19.38 -26.80
N ASP A 44 -6.84 19.81 -27.08
CA ASP A 44 -7.57 19.43 -28.28
C ASP A 44 -7.76 20.71 -29.10
N GLY A 45 -7.31 20.67 -30.36
CA GLY A 45 -7.18 21.84 -31.20
C GLY A 45 -8.54 22.36 -31.69
N SER A 46 -8.88 23.59 -31.35
CA SER A 46 -9.62 24.50 -32.23
C SER A 46 -9.44 25.94 -31.81
N ASP A 47 -8.92 26.76 -32.72
CA ASP A 47 -8.86 28.21 -32.62
C ASP A 47 -10.25 28.82 -32.36
N THR A 48 -10.39 29.61 -31.29
CA THR A 48 -11.03 30.94 -31.31
C THR A 48 -10.92 31.60 -29.93
N GLU A 49 -10.35 32.81 -29.93
CA GLU A 49 -10.13 33.67 -28.77
C GLU A 49 -11.44 34.07 -28.07
N SER A 50 -11.51 33.88 -26.74
CA SER A 50 -12.20 34.76 -25.81
C SER A 50 -11.78 34.47 -24.36
N PRO A 51 -11.51 35.49 -23.51
CA PRO A 51 -11.06 35.29 -22.14
C PRO A 51 -12.18 34.75 -21.24
N PRO A 52 -11.89 33.84 -20.29
CA PRO A 52 -12.91 33.28 -19.41
C PRO A 52 -13.42 34.32 -18.40
N PRO A 53 -14.73 34.36 -18.10
CA PRO A 53 -15.29 35.32 -17.17
C PRO A 53 -14.90 34.98 -15.73
N LYS A 54 -14.50 36.01 -14.98
CA LYS A 54 -14.25 35.95 -13.53
C LYS A 54 -15.50 35.42 -12.82
N ARG A 55 -15.38 34.25 -12.18
CA ARG A 55 -16.44 33.68 -11.32
C ARG A 55 -16.66 34.59 -10.11
N SER A 56 -17.76 35.34 -10.15
CA SER A 56 -18.36 35.99 -8.98
C SER A 56 -18.84 34.90 -8.01
N ARG A 57 -18.41 34.99 -6.75
CA ARG A 57 -18.94 34.20 -5.64
C ARG A 57 -20.28 34.80 -5.24
N THR A 58 -21.37 34.16 -5.63
CA THR A 58 -22.67 34.41 -5.03
C THR A 58 -22.82 33.45 -3.85
N ASN A 59 -22.79 34.00 -2.63
CA ASN A 59 -23.23 33.30 -1.43
C ASN A 59 -24.73 32.99 -1.58
N ASN A 60 -25.09 31.71 -1.55
CA ASN A 60 -26.43 31.28 -1.20
C ASN A 60 -26.30 30.35 0.01
N GLU A 61 -26.53 30.94 1.17
CA GLU A 61 -27.10 30.22 2.30
C GLU A 61 -28.52 29.81 1.90
N GLU A 62 -28.83 28.52 1.95
CA GLU A 62 -30.11 27.99 2.43
C GLU A 62 -30.21 26.47 2.25
N SER A 63 -30.84 25.84 3.24
CA SER A 63 -31.48 24.52 3.17
C SER A 63 -30.55 23.31 3.17
N GLY A 64 -30.21 22.87 4.39
CA GLY A 64 -29.64 21.55 4.68
C GLY A 64 -30.62 20.44 4.34
N ASN A 65 -30.64 20.04 3.07
CA ASN A 65 -31.18 18.78 2.62
C ASN A 65 -30.02 17.77 2.63
N TYR A 66 -30.02 16.80 3.55
CA TYR A 66 -29.10 15.67 3.52
C TYR A 66 -29.40 14.85 2.26
N LYS A 67 -28.78 15.24 1.15
CA LYS A 67 -28.93 14.58 -0.15
C LYS A 67 -28.27 13.21 -0.02
N GLY A 68 -29.08 12.16 -0.01
CA GLY A 68 -28.61 10.78 -0.08
C GLY A 68 -27.61 10.61 -1.21
N GLU A 69 -26.61 9.75 -0.98
CA GLU A 69 -25.56 9.47 -1.97
C GLU A 69 -26.19 8.93 -3.26
N THR A 70 -25.95 9.60 -4.38
CA THR A 70 -26.48 9.16 -5.68
C THR A 70 -25.82 7.84 -6.08
N GLU A 71 -26.51 7.01 -6.86
CA GLU A 71 -25.94 5.75 -7.38
C GLU A 71 -24.64 5.99 -8.16
N GLU A 72 -24.55 7.08 -8.92
CA GLU A 72 -23.30 7.48 -9.58
C GLU A 72 -22.15 7.71 -8.58
N THR A 73 -22.43 8.36 -7.45
CA THR A 73 -21.42 8.60 -6.40
C THR A 73 -20.97 7.29 -5.77
N GLN A 74 -21.89 6.34 -5.56
CA GLN A 74 -21.58 4.99 -5.07
C GLN A 74 -20.66 4.25 -6.04
N VAL A 75 -20.95 4.28 -7.35
CA VAL A 75 -20.11 3.65 -8.39
C VAL A 75 -18.72 4.29 -8.47
N ILE A 76 -18.63 5.62 -8.34
CA ILE A 76 -17.33 6.34 -8.27
C ILE A 76 -16.54 5.87 -7.05
N ASN A 77 -17.19 5.81 -5.89
CA ASN A 77 -16.56 5.41 -4.63
C ASN A 77 -16.14 3.94 -4.63
N ALA A 78 -16.90 3.06 -5.29
CA ALA A 78 -16.49 1.68 -5.54
C ALA A 78 -15.22 1.61 -6.40
N GLY A 79 -15.13 2.43 -7.46
CA GLY A 79 -13.91 2.57 -8.27
C GLY A 79 -12.72 3.11 -7.47
N HIS A 80 -12.95 4.03 -6.52
CA HIS A 80 -11.91 4.51 -5.59
C HIS A 80 -11.42 3.39 -4.68
N GLN A 81 -12.34 2.69 -4.03
CA GLN A 81 -12.04 1.56 -3.16
C GLN A 81 -11.30 0.45 -3.89
N PHE A 82 -11.71 0.16 -5.14
CA PHE A 82 -11.08 -0.84 -5.97
C PHE A 82 -9.59 -0.57 -6.19
N VAL A 83 -9.23 0.67 -6.50
CA VAL A 83 -7.82 1.07 -6.69
C VAL A 83 -6.99 0.98 -5.42
N ILE A 84 -7.60 1.26 -4.26
CA ILE A 84 -6.90 1.24 -2.98
C ILE A 84 -6.63 -0.21 -2.52
N LEU A 85 -7.57 -1.12 -2.75
CA LEU A 85 -7.56 -2.45 -2.14
C LEU A 85 -7.24 -3.60 -3.10
N TYR A 86 -7.57 -3.49 -4.39
CA TYR A 86 -7.61 -4.65 -5.27
C TYR A 86 -6.69 -4.52 -6.46
N SER A 87 -6.85 -3.50 -7.30
CA SER A 87 -5.98 -3.33 -8.47
C SER A 87 -5.88 -1.89 -8.97
N LEU A 88 -4.66 -1.53 -9.41
CA LEU A 88 -4.39 -0.25 -10.06
C LEU A 88 -4.95 -0.19 -11.49
N TRP A 89 -5.12 -1.33 -12.17
CA TRP A 89 -5.57 -1.44 -13.56
C TRP A 89 -6.62 -2.54 -13.76
N LEU A 90 -7.39 -2.42 -14.84
CA LEU A 90 -8.28 -3.48 -15.31
C LEU A 90 -7.52 -4.32 -16.34
N TRP A 91 -7.48 -5.64 -16.17
CA TRP A 91 -6.64 -6.53 -16.97
C TRP A 91 -6.93 -6.44 -18.48
N LEU A 92 -8.22 -6.32 -18.84
CA LEU A 92 -8.66 -6.16 -20.22
C LEU A 92 -9.12 -4.72 -20.52
N GLY A 93 -8.75 -3.76 -19.66
CA GLY A 93 -9.27 -2.40 -19.72
C GLY A 93 -10.81 -2.40 -19.66
N ALA A 94 -11.46 -1.74 -20.62
CA ALA A 94 -12.92 -1.74 -20.73
C ALA A 94 -13.50 -3.11 -21.11
N GLY A 95 -12.68 -4.03 -21.63
CA GLY A 95 -13.08 -5.40 -21.97
C GLY A 95 -13.42 -6.25 -20.74
N THR A 96 -12.89 -5.91 -19.55
CA THR A 96 -13.15 -6.67 -18.31
C THR A 96 -14.65 -6.82 -18.04
N PHE A 97 -15.43 -5.77 -18.26
CA PHE A 97 -16.89 -5.77 -18.01
C PHE A 97 -17.71 -6.53 -19.06
N LYS A 98 -17.08 -6.98 -20.14
CA LYS A 98 -17.73 -7.77 -21.20
C LYS A 98 -17.61 -9.27 -20.97
N VAL A 99 -16.75 -9.69 -20.03
CA VAL A 99 -16.58 -11.09 -19.68
C VAL A 99 -17.74 -11.53 -18.81
N GLU A 100 -18.31 -12.70 -19.12
CA GLU A 100 -19.37 -13.31 -18.33
C GLU A 100 -18.82 -13.73 -16.97
N TYR A 101 -19.47 -13.27 -15.88
CA TYR A 101 -19.04 -13.58 -14.53
C TYR A 101 -19.38 -15.03 -14.15
N ASP A 102 -18.38 -15.82 -13.79
CA ASP A 102 -18.55 -17.17 -13.27
C ASP A 102 -18.50 -17.16 -11.72
N PRO A 103 -19.64 -17.35 -11.03
CA PRO A 103 -19.66 -17.42 -9.57
C PRO A 103 -18.93 -18.63 -9.00
N ASN A 104 -18.62 -19.64 -9.82
CA ASN A 104 -17.90 -20.86 -9.42
C ASN A 104 -16.41 -20.81 -9.76
N SER A 105 -15.91 -19.65 -10.22
CA SER A 105 -14.48 -19.46 -10.47
C SER A 105 -13.69 -19.81 -9.21
N ASN A 106 -12.65 -20.64 -9.39
CA ASN A 106 -11.84 -21.11 -8.28
C ASN A 106 -10.75 -20.09 -7.95
N GLU A 107 -10.79 -19.53 -6.73
CA GLU A 107 -9.79 -18.58 -6.23
C GLU A 107 -8.35 -19.12 -6.28
N ALA A 108 -8.16 -20.42 -6.09
CA ALA A 108 -6.85 -21.07 -6.16
C ALA A 108 -6.23 -20.99 -7.57
N LYS A 109 -7.07 -20.80 -8.59
CA LYS A 109 -6.68 -20.81 -10.00
C LYS A 109 -6.58 -19.41 -10.59
N HIS A 110 -6.78 -18.35 -9.80
CA HIS A 110 -6.84 -16.97 -10.26
C HIS A 110 -5.64 -16.50 -11.09
N PHE A 111 -4.49 -17.17 -11.03
CA PHE A 111 -3.30 -16.81 -11.80
C PHE A 111 -2.87 -17.85 -12.84
N GLU A 112 -3.61 -18.95 -13.02
CA GLU A 112 -3.26 -20.02 -13.98
C GLU A 112 -3.30 -19.51 -15.43
N ASN A 113 -4.24 -18.62 -15.76
CA ASN A 113 -4.40 -18.02 -17.08
C ASN A 113 -5.12 -16.66 -17.05
N GLU A 114 -5.18 -15.97 -18.19
CA GLU A 114 -5.80 -14.65 -18.32
C GLU A 114 -7.29 -14.65 -17.92
N ASP A 115 -8.06 -15.65 -18.35
CA ASP A 115 -9.49 -15.75 -18.03
C ASP A 115 -9.72 -15.85 -16.52
N SER A 116 -8.95 -16.70 -15.84
CA SER A 116 -9.01 -16.83 -14.37
C SER A 116 -8.63 -15.54 -13.62
N ARG A 117 -7.70 -14.74 -14.18
CA ARG A 117 -7.32 -13.44 -13.60
C ARG A 117 -8.46 -12.43 -13.72
N VAL A 118 -9.14 -12.43 -14.87
CA VAL A 118 -10.29 -11.56 -15.12
C VAL A 118 -11.47 -11.96 -14.22
N GLN A 119 -11.73 -13.26 -14.04
CA GLN A 119 -12.78 -13.71 -13.11
C GLN A 119 -12.51 -13.29 -11.66
N GLY A 120 -11.27 -13.45 -11.19
CA GLY A 120 -10.87 -12.95 -9.87
C GLY A 120 -11.10 -11.44 -9.73
N GLN A 121 -10.71 -10.67 -10.75
CA GLN A 121 -10.96 -9.22 -10.77
C GLN A 121 -12.46 -8.88 -10.79
N LEU A 122 -13.31 -9.63 -11.51
CA LEU A 122 -14.76 -9.43 -11.50
C LEU A 122 -15.37 -9.71 -10.13
N GLN A 123 -14.87 -10.71 -9.39
CA GLN A 123 -15.29 -10.99 -8.02
C GLN A 123 -14.97 -9.82 -7.08
N GLU A 124 -13.77 -9.23 -7.20
CA GLU A 124 -13.37 -8.05 -6.43
C GLU A 124 -14.21 -6.80 -6.79
N ILE A 125 -14.52 -6.60 -8.08
CA ILE A 125 -15.41 -5.53 -8.56
C ILE A 125 -16.81 -5.70 -7.96
N LYS A 126 -17.34 -6.93 -7.97
CA LYS A 126 -18.63 -7.26 -7.33
C LYS A 126 -18.62 -6.96 -5.84
N GLN A 127 -17.51 -7.22 -5.15
CA GLN A 127 -17.36 -6.95 -3.73
C GLN A 127 -17.48 -5.45 -3.41
N VAL A 128 -16.89 -4.57 -4.24
CA VAL A 128 -16.94 -3.12 -4.00
C VAL A 128 -18.21 -2.44 -4.52
N LEU A 129 -18.81 -2.93 -5.61
CA LEU A 129 -20.06 -2.39 -6.16
C LEU A 129 -21.30 -2.91 -5.43
N GLY A 130 -21.19 -4.07 -4.81
CA GLY A 130 -22.34 -4.81 -4.27
C GLY A 130 -23.14 -5.52 -5.36
N PRO A 131 -24.00 -6.49 -4.97
CA PRO A 131 -24.65 -7.41 -5.89
C PRO A 131 -25.61 -6.71 -6.86
N ARG A 132 -26.29 -5.65 -6.43
CA ARG A 132 -27.26 -4.91 -7.25
C ARG A 132 -26.59 -4.23 -8.45
N LEU A 133 -25.69 -3.29 -8.19
CA LEU A 133 -24.99 -2.55 -9.25
C LEU A 133 -24.11 -3.46 -10.12
N PHE A 134 -23.54 -4.51 -9.53
CA PHE A 134 -22.78 -5.49 -10.30
C PHE A 134 -23.65 -6.28 -11.27
N SER A 135 -24.88 -6.67 -10.89
CA SER A 135 -25.79 -7.39 -11.80
C SER A 135 -26.21 -6.56 -13.01
N GLU A 136 -26.16 -5.23 -12.89
CA GLU A 136 -26.54 -4.28 -13.94
C GLU A 136 -25.34 -3.87 -14.81
N ILE A 137 -24.09 -4.19 -14.43
CA ILE A 137 -22.89 -3.63 -15.08
C ILE A 137 -22.74 -4.01 -16.56
N SER A 138 -23.27 -5.18 -16.94
CA SER A 138 -23.22 -5.68 -18.32
C SER A 138 -24.32 -5.08 -19.21
N SER A 139 -25.48 -4.71 -18.62
CA SER A 139 -26.58 -4.07 -19.33
C SER A 139 -26.47 -2.54 -19.37
N GLU A 140 -25.90 -1.96 -18.31
CA GLU A 140 -25.83 -0.52 -18.07
C GLU A 140 -24.41 0.00 -18.27
N ALA A 141 -24.08 0.34 -19.52
CA ALA A 141 -22.74 0.80 -19.91
C ALA A 141 -22.22 2.01 -19.10
N TRP A 142 -23.14 2.80 -18.50
CA TRP A 142 -22.77 3.93 -17.65
C TRP A 142 -22.05 3.47 -16.37
N ILE A 143 -22.40 2.32 -15.79
CA ILE A 143 -21.79 1.80 -14.54
C ILE A 143 -20.31 1.54 -14.78
N ALA A 144 -19.97 0.76 -15.81
CA ALA A 144 -18.58 0.46 -16.18
C ALA A 144 -17.77 1.75 -16.45
N LYS A 145 -18.38 2.72 -17.15
CA LYS A 145 -17.75 4.01 -17.47
C LYS A 145 -17.47 4.84 -16.21
N VAL A 146 -18.46 4.96 -15.32
CA VAL A 146 -18.35 5.73 -14.07
C VAL A 146 -17.39 5.06 -13.09
N PHE A 147 -17.40 3.72 -13.00
CA PHE A 147 -16.46 2.97 -12.18
C PHE A 147 -15.02 3.20 -12.65
N THR A 148 -14.78 3.08 -13.96
CA THR A 148 -13.47 3.33 -14.57
C THR A 148 -13.02 4.78 -14.37
N LYS A 149 -13.94 5.76 -14.44
CA LYS A 149 -13.67 7.16 -14.10
C LYS A 149 -13.24 7.31 -12.63
N GLY A 150 -13.95 6.64 -11.71
CA GLY A 150 -13.57 6.53 -10.31
C GLY A 150 -12.14 6.02 -10.16
N MET A 151 -11.83 4.85 -10.73
CA MET A 151 -10.48 4.27 -10.69
C MET A 151 -9.41 5.25 -11.20
N LYS A 152 -9.60 5.83 -12.40
CA LYS A 152 -8.65 6.78 -12.99
C LYS A 152 -8.42 7.98 -12.08
N SER A 153 -9.48 8.56 -11.54
CA SER A 153 -9.38 9.71 -10.63
C SER A 153 -8.63 9.35 -9.35
N GLN A 154 -8.92 8.19 -8.74
CA GLN A 154 -8.24 7.75 -7.53
C GLN A 154 -6.76 7.48 -7.77
N ARG A 155 -6.42 6.79 -8.86
CA ARG A 155 -5.04 6.49 -9.24
C ARG A 155 -4.25 7.78 -9.46
N SER A 156 -4.79 8.72 -10.23
CA SER A 156 -4.15 10.02 -10.48
C SER A 156 -3.97 10.82 -9.19
N ASN A 157 -5.01 10.92 -8.36
CA ASN A 157 -4.95 11.67 -7.10
C ASN A 157 -3.92 11.08 -6.14
N THR A 158 -3.89 9.75 -6.01
CA THR A 158 -2.89 9.03 -5.21
C THR A 158 -1.47 9.31 -5.71
N ALA A 159 -1.24 9.16 -7.02
CA ALA A 159 0.04 9.39 -7.66
C ALA A 159 0.56 10.83 -7.41
N THR A 160 -0.27 11.85 -7.69
CA THR A 160 0.09 13.25 -7.45
C THR A 160 0.35 13.53 -5.97
N ARG A 161 -0.51 13.04 -5.07
CA ARG A 161 -0.36 13.26 -3.63
C ARG A 161 0.90 12.60 -3.09
N LEU A 162 1.18 11.37 -3.50
CA LEU A 162 2.37 10.64 -3.10
C LEU A 162 3.64 11.39 -3.52
N ARG A 163 3.71 11.84 -4.78
CA ARG A 163 4.89 12.56 -5.29
C ARG A 163 5.14 13.88 -4.56
N ARG A 164 4.08 14.60 -4.17
CA ARG A 164 4.18 15.83 -3.34
C ARG A 164 4.76 15.59 -1.95
N HIS A 165 4.63 14.38 -1.41
CA HIS A 165 5.11 14.03 -0.07
C HIS A 165 6.24 12.99 -0.08
N CYS A 166 6.77 12.66 -1.25
CA CYS A 166 7.73 11.59 -1.43
C CYS A 166 9.03 11.84 -0.66
N ALA A 167 9.58 13.05 -0.69
CA ALA A 167 10.78 13.38 0.07
C ALA A 167 10.63 13.05 1.57
N THR A 168 9.50 13.45 2.15
CA THR A 168 9.19 13.16 3.56
C THR A 168 8.96 11.68 3.83
N LEU A 169 8.14 10.99 3.01
CA LEU A 169 7.77 9.59 3.24
C LEU A 169 8.96 8.63 3.06
N PHE A 170 9.90 8.98 2.19
CA PHE A 170 11.06 8.15 1.87
C PHE A 170 12.32 8.60 2.63
N GLY A 171 12.25 9.69 3.41
CA GLY A 171 13.41 10.22 4.14
C GLY A 171 14.53 10.74 3.23
N VAL A 172 14.17 11.23 2.04
CA VAL A 172 15.11 11.74 1.04
C VAL A 172 15.00 13.25 0.90
N SER A 173 16.01 13.89 0.30
CA SER A 173 15.99 15.33 0.07
C SER A 173 14.94 15.71 -0.99
N ASP A 174 14.24 16.83 -0.79
CA ASP A 174 13.38 17.41 -1.84
C ASP A 174 14.18 17.65 -3.13
N THR A 175 15.46 18.03 -3.04
CA THR A 175 16.32 18.25 -4.21
C THR A 175 16.51 17.01 -5.06
N ASP A 176 16.55 15.84 -4.42
CA ASP A 176 16.70 14.56 -5.12
C ASP A 176 15.42 14.21 -5.89
N MET A 177 14.27 14.71 -5.43
CA MET A 177 12.96 14.45 -6.04
C MET A 177 12.59 15.44 -7.16
N LEU A 178 13.27 16.59 -7.25
CA LEU A 178 12.90 17.70 -8.15
C LEU A 178 12.92 17.33 -9.65
N ARG A 179 13.89 16.53 -10.10
CA ARG A 179 14.09 16.24 -11.53
C ARG A 179 14.18 14.75 -11.81
N ALA A 180 13.58 14.34 -12.91
CA ALA A 180 13.51 12.95 -13.34
C ALA A 180 14.90 12.28 -13.47
N ASN A 181 15.89 12.99 -14.01
CA ASN A 181 17.25 12.47 -14.16
C ASN A 181 17.97 12.29 -12.82
N ILE A 182 17.78 13.21 -11.86
CA ILE A 182 18.36 13.10 -10.51
C ILE A 182 17.77 11.89 -9.79
N ARG A 183 16.43 11.73 -9.88
CA ARG A 183 15.74 10.55 -9.35
C ARG A 183 16.28 9.25 -9.95
N LYS A 184 16.48 9.22 -11.27
CA LYS A 184 17.04 8.06 -11.96
C LYS A 184 18.42 7.68 -11.40
N GLU A 185 19.34 8.65 -11.38
CA GLU A 185 20.71 8.44 -10.92
C GLU A 185 20.77 7.98 -9.46
N LYS A 186 19.96 8.58 -8.58
CA LYS A 186 19.95 8.27 -7.15
C LYS A 186 19.27 6.96 -6.78
N PHE A 187 18.16 6.61 -7.45
CA PHE A 187 17.24 5.59 -6.95
C PHE A 187 17.09 4.38 -7.89
N GLN A 188 17.81 4.31 -9.01
CA GLN A 188 17.70 3.18 -9.94
C GLN A 188 17.96 1.83 -9.27
N GLU A 189 18.96 1.73 -8.41
CA GLU A 189 19.25 0.49 -7.68
C GLU A 189 18.12 0.19 -6.67
N CYS A 190 17.61 1.23 -5.99
CA CYS A 190 16.57 1.08 -4.99
C CYS A 190 15.26 0.51 -5.56
N ILE A 191 15.01 0.74 -6.85
CA ILE A 191 13.79 0.31 -7.55
C ILE A 191 14.00 -0.91 -8.46
N GLY A 192 15.16 -1.56 -8.36
CA GLY A 192 15.44 -2.88 -8.93
C GLY A 192 16.27 -2.91 -10.20
N TRP A 193 17.12 -1.91 -10.44
CA TRP A 193 18.11 -2.02 -11.51
C TRP A 193 19.11 -3.14 -11.24
N VAL A 194 19.21 -4.08 -12.17
CA VAL A 194 20.17 -5.18 -12.17
C VAL A 194 21.01 -5.07 -13.43
N ASP A 195 22.32 -4.93 -13.29
CA ASP A 195 23.24 -4.93 -14.42
C ASP A 195 23.31 -6.32 -15.05
N ASP A 196 23.30 -6.40 -16.38
CA ASP A 196 23.68 -7.62 -17.08
C ASP A 196 25.20 -7.68 -17.33
N ASP A 197 25.70 -8.85 -17.72
CA ASP A 197 27.11 -9.08 -18.04
C ASP A 197 27.62 -8.22 -19.24
N HIS A 198 26.72 -7.55 -19.96
CA HIS A 198 27.00 -6.75 -21.15
C HIS A 198 26.89 -5.23 -20.91
N GLY A 199 26.64 -4.80 -19.67
CA GLY A 199 26.47 -3.39 -19.30
C GLY A 199 25.10 -2.79 -19.66
N SER A 200 24.15 -3.60 -20.12
CA SER A 200 22.73 -3.25 -20.27
C SER A 200 21.92 -3.74 -19.07
N GLY A 201 21.64 -2.87 -18.10
CA GLY A 201 20.78 -3.29 -16.99
C GLY A 201 19.30 -3.40 -17.37
N LEU A 202 18.58 -4.20 -16.58
CA LEU A 202 17.13 -4.35 -16.63
C LEU A 202 16.54 -4.13 -15.24
N TYR A 203 15.27 -3.75 -15.17
CA TYR A 203 14.57 -3.64 -13.89
C TYR A 203 13.96 -5.00 -13.50
N SER A 204 14.46 -5.59 -12.42
CA SER A 204 13.85 -6.74 -11.76
C SER A 204 12.63 -6.31 -10.96
N SER A 205 11.57 -7.12 -10.98
CA SER A 205 10.40 -6.91 -10.13
C SER A 205 10.67 -7.35 -8.69
N VAL A 206 11.54 -8.34 -8.46
CA VAL A 206 11.74 -8.96 -7.15
C VAL A 206 13.07 -8.61 -6.48
N ASP A 207 14.10 -8.27 -7.25
CA ASP A 207 15.40 -7.81 -6.75
C ASP A 207 15.37 -6.29 -6.55
N VAL A 208 14.47 -5.85 -5.66
CA VAL A 208 14.13 -4.44 -5.45
C VAL A 208 14.40 -4.07 -4.01
N GLU A 209 15.33 -3.16 -3.74
CA GLU A 209 15.72 -2.77 -2.38
C GLU A 209 14.52 -2.35 -1.51
N ILE A 210 13.64 -1.50 -2.07
CA ILE A 210 12.46 -0.99 -1.36
C ILE A 210 11.40 -2.06 -1.07
N LEU A 211 11.52 -3.27 -1.66
CA LEU A 211 10.65 -4.39 -1.34
C LEU A 211 11.00 -5.00 0.03
N HIS A 212 12.27 -4.90 0.45
CA HIS A 212 12.81 -5.65 1.58
C HIS A 212 12.96 -4.82 2.85
N LYS A 213 12.59 -5.38 4.00
CA LYS A 213 12.74 -4.74 5.33
C LYS A 213 14.15 -4.27 5.64
N ASP A 214 15.13 -5.06 5.20
CA ASP A 214 16.56 -4.87 5.42
C ASP A 214 17.25 -4.16 4.25
N ASN A 215 16.49 -3.63 3.29
CA ASN A 215 17.02 -3.02 2.07
C ASN A 215 17.96 -3.99 1.32
N SER A 216 17.61 -5.29 1.31
CA SER A 216 18.32 -6.30 0.51
C SER A 216 18.12 -6.03 -0.97
N LYS A 217 19.20 -6.07 -1.75
CA LYS A 217 19.14 -5.95 -3.22
C LYS A 217 18.68 -7.24 -3.91
N SER A 218 18.74 -8.38 -3.22
CA SER A 218 18.30 -9.68 -3.74
C SER A 218 17.02 -10.14 -3.06
N TYR A 219 16.17 -10.86 -3.80
CA TYR A 219 14.92 -11.37 -3.24
C TYR A 219 15.12 -12.28 -2.01
N ASN A 220 14.53 -11.86 -0.89
CA ASN A 220 14.44 -12.62 0.34
C ASN A 220 12.99 -12.74 0.82
N ILE A 221 12.46 -13.96 0.80
CA ILE A 221 11.08 -14.26 1.18
C ILE A 221 10.71 -13.86 2.62
N LYS A 222 11.69 -13.76 3.54
CA LYS A 222 11.43 -13.39 4.94
C LYS A 222 11.32 -11.89 5.15
N THR A 223 11.88 -11.09 4.24
CA THR A 223 11.92 -9.62 4.35
C THR A 223 11.15 -8.90 3.25
N ALA A 224 10.76 -9.62 2.18
CA ALA A 224 9.94 -9.09 1.10
C ALA A 224 8.60 -8.56 1.62
N PHE A 225 8.14 -7.44 1.05
CA PHE A 225 6.92 -6.71 1.40
C PHE A 225 6.89 -6.18 2.85
N LEU A 226 8.03 -6.11 3.54
CA LEU A 226 8.13 -5.63 4.93
C LEU A 226 8.96 -4.35 5.09
N ASN A 227 9.31 -3.69 3.98
CA ASN A 227 9.95 -2.38 4.07
C ASN A 227 8.99 -1.36 4.73
N PRO A 228 9.43 -0.58 5.73
CA PRO A 228 8.56 0.42 6.34
C PRO A 228 8.02 1.45 5.34
N ILE A 229 8.79 1.81 4.31
CA ILE A 229 8.41 2.83 3.33
C ILE A 229 7.12 2.44 2.60
N ILE A 230 7.00 1.20 2.14
CA ILE A 230 5.79 0.74 1.43
C ILE A 230 4.55 0.76 2.35
N ILE A 231 4.73 0.53 3.65
CA ILE A 231 3.66 0.63 4.66
C ILE A 231 3.28 2.11 4.87
N TRP A 232 4.26 3.02 4.92
CA TRP A 232 4.01 4.47 5.01
C TRP A 232 3.29 5.00 3.78
N VAL A 233 3.59 4.49 2.59
CA VAL A 233 2.85 4.79 1.37
C VAL A 233 1.40 4.36 1.49
N PHE A 234 1.13 3.14 1.96
CA PHE A 234 -0.23 2.69 2.22
C PHE A 234 -0.97 3.58 3.21
N LEU A 235 -0.35 3.92 4.34
CA LEU A 235 -0.92 4.83 5.33
C LEU A 235 -1.18 6.23 4.76
N ALA A 236 -0.30 6.72 3.89
CA ALA A 236 -0.51 8.00 3.21
C ALA A 236 -1.72 7.97 2.27
N ILE A 237 -2.01 6.81 1.66
CA ILE A 237 -3.19 6.59 0.82
C ILE A 237 -4.46 6.54 1.67
N ILE A 238 -4.49 5.70 2.71
CA ILE A 238 -5.73 5.41 3.43
C ILE A 238 -6.07 6.44 4.51
N TRP A 239 -5.07 7.04 5.17
CA TRP A 239 -5.24 7.99 6.28
C TRP A 239 -4.76 9.40 5.96
N GLY A 240 -3.81 9.51 5.03
CA GLY A 240 -3.25 10.77 4.58
C GLY A 240 -1.78 10.94 4.97
N PRO A 241 -1.02 11.78 4.24
CA PRO A 241 0.42 11.96 4.42
C PRO A 241 0.83 12.44 5.83
N THR A 242 0.01 13.27 6.47
CA THR A 242 0.28 13.75 7.83
C THR A 242 0.29 12.61 8.83
N THR A 243 -0.72 11.73 8.79
CA THR A 243 -0.80 10.57 9.68
C THR A 243 0.31 9.56 9.38
N ALA A 244 0.65 9.34 8.11
CA ALA A 244 1.81 8.53 7.75
C ALA A 244 3.11 9.09 8.35
N LYS A 245 3.33 10.42 8.26
CA LYS A 245 4.48 11.09 8.86
C LYS A 245 4.51 10.97 10.39
N GLU A 246 3.37 11.08 11.06
CA GLU A 246 3.28 10.87 12.51
C GLU A 246 3.64 9.42 12.87
N ALA A 247 3.13 8.45 12.10
CA ALA A 247 3.39 7.02 12.31
C ALA A 247 4.88 6.67 12.13
N MET A 248 5.57 7.31 11.17
CA MET A 248 7.03 7.19 11.00
C MET A 248 7.81 7.63 12.25
N ASN A 249 7.26 8.56 13.03
CA ASN A 249 7.86 9.04 14.28
C ASN A 249 7.37 8.25 15.51
N GLY A 250 6.69 7.11 15.31
CA GLY A 250 6.16 6.27 16.38
C GLY A 250 4.87 6.80 17.03
N ILE A 251 4.25 7.83 16.45
CA ILE A 251 3.02 8.43 16.96
C ILE A 251 1.86 8.02 16.04
N LEU A 252 0.99 7.13 16.50
CA LEU A 252 -0.22 6.80 15.77
C LEU A 252 -1.40 7.62 16.28
N SER A 253 -1.57 8.82 15.73
CA SER A 253 -2.74 9.64 16.04
C SER A 253 -3.94 9.18 15.22
N ASN A 254 -5.13 9.26 15.83
CA ASN A 254 -6.36 9.14 15.06
C ASN A 254 -6.42 10.25 13.98
N PRO A 255 -6.80 9.90 12.74
CA PRO A 255 -6.93 10.90 11.69
C PRO A 255 -7.92 12.00 12.09
N LYS A 256 -7.52 13.26 11.87
CA LYS A 256 -8.30 14.45 12.25
C LYS A 256 -9.43 14.78 11.26
N THR A 257 -9.33 14.26 10.04
CA THR A 257 -10.30 14.48 8.96
C THR A 257 -10.96 13.17 8.56
N ASP A 258 -12.00 13.26 7.74
CA ASP A 258 -12.50 12.07 7.05
C ASP A 258 -11.38 11.49 6.16
N THR A 259 -11.28 10.16 6.14
CA THR A 259 -10.18 9.43 5.51
C THR A 259 -10.71 8.39 4.55
N MET A 260 -9.90 7.95 3.59
CA MET A 260 -10.29 6.86 2.69
C MET A 260 -10.58 5.57 3.47
N ALA A 261 -9.85 5.31 4.56
CA ALA A 261 -10.13 4.18 5.45
C ALA A 261 -11.53 4.24 6.10
N ARG A 262 -11.97 5.44 6.51
CA ARG A 262 -13.32 5.64 7.07
C ARG A 262 -14.38 5.57 5.99
N LYS A 263 -14.19 6.35 4.91
CA LYS A 263 -15.11 6.44 3.77
C LYS A 263 -15.41 5.07 3.15
N HIS A 264 -14.39 4.22 3.00
CA HIS A 264 -14.53 2.90 2.38
C HIS A 264 -14.57 1.75 3.39
N SER A 265 -14.71 2.06 4.68
CA SER A 265 -14.72 1.05 5.76
C SER A 265 -13.57 0.04 5.70
N ILE A 266 -12.36 0.51 5.37
CA ILE A 266 -11.16 -0.31 5.32
C ILE A 266 -10.74 -0.66 6.76
N ARG A 267 -10.56 -1.95 7.04
CA ARG A 267 -10.26 -2.47 8.39
C ARG A 267 -9.11 -3.49 8.43
N HIS A 268 -8.62 -3.90 7.27
CA HIS A 268 -7.54 -4.85 7.10
C HIS A 268 -6.82 -4.57 5.79
N THR A 269 -5.60 -5.10 5.68
CA THR A 269 -4.76 -5.03 4.49
C THR A 269 -5.14 -6.14 3.52
N THR A 270 -5.17 -5.85 2.21
CA THR A 270 -5.42 -6.82 1.14
C THR A 270 -4.16 -7.06 0.29
N PRO A 271 -4.07 -8.17 -0.46
CA PRO A 271 -2.96 -8.42 -1.38
C PRO A 271 -2.75 -7.27 -2.38
N GLY A 272 -3.85 -6.76 -2.96
CA GLY A 272 -3.82 -5.64 -3.90
C GLY A 272 -3.31 -4.34 -3.28
N ALA A 273 -3.66 -4.06 -2.02
CA ALA A 273 -3.14 -2.88 -1.31
C ALA A 273 -1.62 -2.93 -1.13
N ILE A 274 -1.06 -4.10 -0.79
CA ILE A 274 0.38 -4.29 -0.63
C ILE A 274 1.08 -4.17 -2.00
N ALA A 275 0.63 -4.94 -3.00
CA ALA A 275 1.19 -4.92 -4.35
C ALA A 275 1.15 -3.51 -4.96
N GLY A 276 0.00 -2.82 -4.83
CA GLY A 276 -0.19 -1.46 -5.30
C GLY A 276 0.74 -0.47 -4.59
N SER A 277 0.96 -0.63 -3.29
CA SER A 277 1.88 0.23 -2.52
C SER A 277 3.33 0.04 -2.92
N VAL A 278 3.76 -1.20 -3.25
CA VAL A 278 5.10 -1.45 -3.80
C VAL A 278 5.28 -0.74 -5.14
N VAL A 279 4.35 -0.94 -6.08
CA VAL A 279 4.39 -0.31 -7.41
C VAL A 279 4.37 1.21 -7.32
N LEU A 280 3.50 1.78 -6.48
CA LEU A 280 3.43 3.21 -6.24
C LEU A 280 4.73 3.74 -5.63
N SER A 281 5.38 2.98 -4.75
CA SER A 281 6.65 3.38 -4.15
C SER A 281 7.78 3.40 -5.17
N ARG A 282 7.88 2.36 -6.00
CA ARG A 282 8.85 2.29 -7.11
C ARG A 282 8.64 3.42 -8.10
N TRP A 283 7.40 3.67 -8.52
CA TRP A 283 7.06 4.77 -9.40
C TRP A 283 7.39 6.14 -8.78
N ALA A 284 7.04 6.37 -7.51
CA ALA A 284 7.21 7.66 -6.86
C ALA A 284 8.68 8.10 -6.81
N LEU A 285 9.60 7.16 -6.58
CA LEU A 285 11.05 7.38 -6.55
C LEU A 285 11.68 7.59 -7.92
N PHE A 286 10.99 7.32 -9.02
CA PHE A 286 11.65 7.16 -10.31
C PHE A 286 11.29 8.19 -11.37
N SER A 287 11.91 8.07 -12.55
CA SER A 287 11.95 9.13 -13.56
C SER A 287 10.67 9.31 -14.38
N ASP A 288 9.67 8.43 -14.24
CA ASP A 288 8.39 8.56 -14.94
C ASP A 288 7.51 9.66 -14.33
N ASP A 289 7.07 10.60 -15.16
CA ASP A 289 6.25 11.73 -14.73
C ASP A 289 4.80 11.32 -14.43
N PHE A 290 4.30 10.28 -15.12
CA PHE A 290 2.94 9.77 -14.97
C PHE A 290 2.93 8.29 -14.59
N LEU A 291 1.96 7.89 -13.77
CA LEU A 291 1.75 6.48 -13.45
C LEU A 291 0.93 5.82 -14.55
N GLN A 292 1.62 5.17 -15.47
CA GLN A 292 1.05 4.38 -16.57
C GLN A 292 1.33 2.89 -16.33
N SER A 293 0.72 2.00 -17.12
CA SER A 293 1.00 0.55 -17.03
C SER A 293 2.45 0.24 -17.39
N VAL A 294 3.02 0.96 -18.35
CA VAL A 294 4.43 0.92 -18.70
C VAL A 294 5.01 2.33 -18.57
N GLY A 295 6.13 2.47 -17.86
CA GLY A 295 6.84 3.73 -17.70
C GLY A 295 7.42 4.23 -19.03
N THR A 296 7.08 5.44 -19.44
CA THR A 296 7.54 6.03 -20.70
C THR A 296 9.05 6.24 -20.73
N ASN A 297 9.65 6.67 -19.62
CA ASN A 297 11.08 6.98 -19.53
C ASN A 297 11.93 5.76 -19.17
N THR A 298 11.30 4.75 -18.57
CA THR A 298 11.98 3.69 -17.82
C THR A 298 11.80 2.33 -18.46
N GLY A 299 10.72 2.15 -19.22
CA GLY A 299 10.31 0.87 -19.77
C GLY A 299 9.80 -0.13 -18.73
N ILE A 300 9.70 0.27 -17.45
CA ILE A 300 9.22 -0.62 -16.38
C ILE A 300 7.75 -0.92 -16.63
N ASN A 301 7.41 -2.21 -16.69
CA ASN A 301 6.03 -2.65 -16.81
C ASN A 301 5.39 -2.77 -15.42
N TYR A 302 4.97 -1.64 -14.87
CA TYR A 302 4.33 -1.54 -13.56
C TYR A 302 3.07 -2.42 -13.41
N GLU A 303 2.32 -2.63 -14.49
CA GLU A 303 1.15 -3.52 -14.49
C GLU A 303 1.55 -4.99 -14.35
N LYS A 304 2.61 -5.42 -15.05
CA LYS A 304 3.17 -6.77 -14.91
C LYS A 304 3.78 -6.97 -13.52
N ASP A 305 4.53 -6.00 -13.02
CA ASP A 305 5.12 -6.06 -11.69
C ASP A 305 4.04 -6.13 -10.61
N PHE A 306 2.96 -5.35 -10.76
CA PHE A 306 1.78 -5.45 -9.91
C PHE A 306 1.19 -6.87 -9.91
N ALA A 307 1.02 -7.47 -11.10
CA ALA A 307 0.49 -8.82 -11.24
C ALA A 307 1.37 -9.87 -10.54
N GLU A 308 2.69 -9.78 -10.70
CA GLU A 308 3.65 -10.70 -10.08
C GLU A 308 3.61 -10.60 -8.55
N TYR A 309 3.58 -9.38 -7.99
CA TYR A 309 3.43 -9.19 -6.55
C TYR A 309 2.10 -9.74 -6.02
N LEU A 310 1.01 -9.48 -6.75
CA LEU A 310 -0.31 -9.96 -6.38
C LEU A 310 -0.34 -11.49 -6.38
N GLU A 311 0.23 -12.13 -7.40
CA GLU A 311 0.34 -13.59 -7.51
C GLU A 311 1.12 -14.19 -6.34
N ILE A 312 2.27 -13.62 -5.98
CA ILE A 312 3.07 -14.07 -4.82
C ILE A 312 2.25 -14.00 -3.52
N LEU A 313 1.55 -12.89 -3.30
CA LEU A 313 0.79 -12.65 -2.07
C LEU A 313 -0.45 -13.54 -1.98
N VAL A 314 -1.24 -13.64 -3.05
CA VAL A 314 -2.47 -14.45 -3.07
C VAL A 314 -2.13 -15.94 -2.98
N THR A 315 -1.17 -16.42 -3.78
CA THR A 315 -0.72 -17.82 -3.72
C THR A 315 -0.18 -18.15 -2.33
N GLY A 316 0.64 -17.27 -1.75
CA GLY A 316 1.17 -17.47 -0.41
C GLY A 316 0.12 -17.48 0.70
N LEU A 317 -0.96 -16.69 0.57
CA LEU A 317 -2.11 -16.76 1.48
C LEU A 317 -2.85 -18.08 1.34
N TRP A 318 -3.14 -18.50 0.12
CA TRP A 318 -3.85 -19.75 -0.16
C TRP A 318 -3.09 -20.98 0.35
N GLU A 319 -1.78 -21.02 0.09
CA GLU A 319 -0.86 -22.06 0.60
C GLU A 319 -0.51 -21.91 2.09
N LYS A 320 -1.03 -20.88 2.77
CA LYS A 320 -0.76 -20.57 4.19
C LYS A 320 0.74 -20.48 4.51
N ARG A 321 1.52 -19.89 3.60
CA ARG A 321 2.98 -19.72 3.78
C ARG A 321 3.25 -18.78 4.96
N LYS A 322 4.06 -19.24 5.92
CA LYS A 322 4.38 -18.48 7.15
C LYS A 322 4.94 -17.08 6.87
N SER A 323 5.78 -16.95 5.84
CA SER A 323 6.36 -15.66 5.42
C SER A 323 5.28 -14.68 4.97
N VAL A 324 4.38 -15.09 4.08
CA VAL A 324 3.29 -14.23 3.58
C VAL A 324 2.30 -13.92 4.70
N LEU A 325 1.93 -14.90 5.53
CA LEU A 325 1.08 -14.64 6.70
C LEU A 325 1.70 -13.60 7.65
N ASN A 326 3.03 -13.60 7.80
CA ASN A 326 3.74 -12.60 8.59
C ASN A 326 3.66 -11.19 7.97
N VAL A 327 3.68 -11.07 6.64
CA VAL A 327 3.50 -9.78 5.95
C VAL A 327 2.19 -9.12 6.37
N PHE A 328 1.06 -9.80 6.19
CA PHE A 328 -0.26 -9.25 6.53
C PHE A 328 -0.41 -8.95 8.02
N ARG A 329 0.14 -9.80 8.90
CA ARG A 329 0.13 -9.52 10.35
C ARG A 329 0.87 -8.24 10.69
N GLU A 330 2.05 -8.01 10.09
CA GLU A 330 2.84 -6.82 10.36
C GLU A 330 2.18 -5.56 9.78
N TRP A 331 1.64 -5.66 8.57
CA TRP A 331 0.86 -4.59 7.96
C TRP A 331 -0.38 -4.23 8.79
N ASP A 332 -1.18 -5.22 9.20
CA ASP A 332 -2.37 -4.99 10.02
C ASP A 332 -2.00 -4.46 11.41
N ARG A 333 -0.91 -4.94 12.02
CA ARG A 333 -0.42 -4.43 13.32
C ARG A 333 -0.09 -2.93 13.24
N ILE A 334 0.50 -2.48 12.14
CA ILE A 334 0.90 -1.08 11.96
C ILE A 334 -0.28 -0.22 11.52
N ALA A 335 -1.04 -0.68 10.51
CA ALA A 335 -2.10 0.09 9.88
C ALA A 335 -3.45 -0.02 10.59
N PHE A 336 -3.68 -1.04 11.41
CA PHE A 336 -4.95 -1.27 12.07
C PHE A 336 -4.78 -1.84 13.49
N PRO A 337 -3.99 -1.20 14.38
CA PRO A 337 -3.62 -1.79 15.68
C PRO A 337 -4.80 -2.08 16.62
N ASN A 338 -5.94 -1.42 16.41
CA ASN A 338 -7.17 -1.58 17.20
C ASN A 338 -8.27 -2.35 16.46
N SER A 339 -7.97 -2.94 15.31
CA SER A 339 -8.95 -3.71 14.54
C SER A 339 -8.89 -5.18 14.93
N ASP A 340 -10.03 -5.76 15.29
CA ASP A 340 -10.16 -7.21 15.48
C ASP A 340 -10.31 -7.96 14.14
N SER A 341 -10.44 -7.24 13.01
CA SER A 341 -10.50 -7.84 11.69
C SER A 341 -9.10 -7.90 11.07
N SER A 342 -8.45 -9.06 11.12
CA SER A 342 -7.33 -9.37 10.24
C SER A 342 -7.75 -10.45 9.25
N LEU A 343 -7.27 -10.38 8.00
CA LEU A 343 -7.52 -11.44 7.00
C LEU A 343 -7.07 -12.83 7.47
N ILE A 344 -6.09 -12.88 8.37
CA ILE A 344 -5.50 -14.14 8.87
C ILE A 344 -6.26 -14.65 10.11
N GLY A 345 -7.23 -13.88 10.61
CA GLY A 345 -7.74 -14.01 11.97
C GLY A 345 -6.62 -13.68 12.97
N ARG A 346 -6.99 -13.25 14.18
CA ARG A 346 -6.02 -13.35 15.27
C ARG A 346 -5.63 -14.83 15.36
N ASN A 347 -4.34 -15.10 15.49
CA ASN A 347 -3.93 -16.29 16.21
C ASN A 347 -4.62 -16.14 17.56
N GLN A 348 -5.76 -16.82 17.72
CA GLN A 348 -6.50 -16.76 18.95
C GLN A 348 -5.57 -17.40 19.99
N ASP A 349 -4.80 -16.59 20.71
CA ASP A 349 -4.98 -16.63 22.15
C ASP A 349 -6.44 -16.28 22.37
N THR A 350 -7.29 -17.29 22.16
CA THR A 350 -8.66 -17.28 22.65
C THR A 350 -8.44 -17.19 24.13
N SER A 351 -8.53 -15.94 24.61
CA SER A 351 -8.82 -15.55 25.96
C SER A 351 -8.68 -16.73 26.90
N ARG A 352 -7.54 -16.81 27.60
CA ARG A 352 -7.36 -17.74 28.71
C ARG A 352 -8.64 -17.77 29.57
N GLY A 353 -9.31 -16.62 29.72
CA GLY A 353 -10.62 -16.47 30.34
C GLY A 353 -11.81 -17.14 29.65
N LEU A 354 -11.91 -17.18 28.31
CA LEU A 354 -12.99 -17.88 27.59
C LEU A 354 -12.82 -19.40 27.68
N LYS A 355 -11.56 -19.88 27.59
CA LYS A 355 -11.25 -21.30 27.78
C LYS A 355 -11.49 -21.73 29.23
N THR A 356 -11.07 -20.91 30.21
CA THR A 356 -11.38 -21.12 31.62
C THR A 356 -12.88 -21.04 31.90
N ALA A 357 -13.63 -20.11 31.29
CA ALA A 357 -15.08 -20.02 31.46
C ALA A 357 -15.82 -21.23 30.87
N LEU A 358 -15.38 -21.75 29.73
CA LEU A 358 -15.90 -22.99 29.13
C LEU A 358 -15.53 -24.24 29.94
N GLU A 359 -14.35 -24.26 30.57
CA GLU A 359 -13.95 -25.35 31.48
C GLU A 359 -14.71 -25.29 32.81
N MET A 360 -15.01 -24.10 33.35
CA MET A 360 -15.85 -23.94 34.54
C MET A 360 -17.32 -24.33 34.28
N LEU A 361 -17.88 -23.95 33.13
CA LEU A 361 -19.24 -24.37 32.74
C LEU A 361 -19.37 -25.89 32.59
N LYS A 362 -18.35 -26.57 32.06
CA LYS A 362 -18.34 -28.04 31.96
C LYS A 362 -18.17 -28.75 33.29
N ALA A 363 -17.58 -28.09 34.28
CA ALA A 363 -17.44 -28.64 35.63
C ALA A 363 -18.71 -28.46 36.47
N ASP A 364 -19.63 -27.56 36.07
CA ASP A 364 -20.91 -27.29 36.73
C ASP A 364 -22.02 -28.27 36.30
N GLU A 365 -21.82 -29.01 35.18
CA GLU A 365 -22.80 -29.98 34.65
C GLU A 365 -22.65 -31.40 35.21
N ILE A 366 -21.82 -31.62 36.24
CA ILE A 366 -21.70 -32.92 36.93
C ILE A 366 -22.04 -32.75 38.40
N GLU A 367 -23.30 -32.45 38.69
CA GLU A 367 -23.90 -32.72 39.99
C GLU A 367 -25.38 -33.02 39.79
N GLU A 368 -25.69 -34.27 39.42
CA GLU A 368 -26.87 -35.05 39.84
C GLU A 368 -26.99 -36.32 38.97
N ASP A 369 -26.65 -37.46 39.57
CA ASP A 369 -27.45 -38.70 39.57
C ASP A 369 -26.69 -39.78 40.35
N ALA A 370 -26.58 -39.57 41.66
CA ALA A 370 -26.38 -40.65 42.62
C ALA A 370 -27.75 -41.00 43.20
N ILE A 371 -28.58 -41.68 42.41
CA ILE A 371 -29.68 -42.47 42.96
C ILE A 371 -29.05 -43.82 43.33
N GLU A 372 -28.68 -43.96 44.60
CA GLU A 372 -28.36 -45.25 45.19
C GLU A 372 -29.65 -46.06 45.31
N ASP A 373 -29.71 -47.16 44.55
CA ASP A 373 -30.61 -48.29 44.80
C ASP A 373 -30.20 -48.97 46.13
N GLU A 374 -30.96 -48.76 47.20
CA GLU A 374 -30.94 -49.65 48.37
C GLU A 374 -32.10 -50.66 48.27
N ASP A 375 -31.79 -51.86 47.78
CA ASP A 375 -32.50 -53.08 48.12
C ASP A 375 -31.93 -53.61 49.46
N HIS A 376 -32.69 -53.46 50.56
CA HIS A 376 -32.98 -54.54 51.53
C HIS A 376 -34.01 -54.18 52.60
#